data_AF-A0A920CT04-F1
#
_entry.id   AF-A0A920CT04-F1
#
_cell.length_a   1.000
_cell.length_b   1.000
_cell.length_c   1.000
_cell.angle_alpha   90.00
_cell.angle_beta   90.00
_cell.angle_gamma   90.00
#
_symmetry.space_group_name_H-M   'P 1'
#
loop_
_entity.id
_entity.type
_entity.pdbx_description
1 polymer ?
#
loop_
_entity_poly.entity_id
_entity_poly.type
_entity_poly.pdbx_seq_one_letter_code
_entity_poly.pdbx_strand_id
1 'polypeptide(L)'
;MYIVKKKAVNIADIQSNSQSFGGRIRTTRISANLTIRELAFLAGLSPEAISMIENGANCPSLPTLRKLSECLSKPIWYLGCFEDMPEDTLGDRVKKARYYHGYFIEEAAKHLRVDPRSLTNWEKNRTTTSNKYINQVNEFISILYR
;
A
#
# COMPACT_ATOMS: atom_id res chain seq x y z
N MET A 1 18.48 -24.17 25.82
CA MET A 1 17.85 -24.62 24.56
C MET A 1 16.41 -24.11 24.57
N TYR A 2 16.15 -22.93 24.01
CA TYR A 2 14.83 -22.28 24.11
C TYR A 2 13.90 -22.79 23.01
N ILE A 3 12.90 -23.59 23.39
CA ILE A 3 11.83 -24.05 22.50
C ILE A 3 10.80 -22.91 22.41
N VAL A 4 10.81 -22.16 21.31
CA VAL A 4 9.74 -21.20 21.01
C VAL A 4 8.49 -22.02 20.65
N LYS A 5 7.47 -21.98 21.51
CA LYS A 5 6.15 -22.54 21.24
C LYS A 5 5.59 -21.90 19.95
N LYS A 6 5.63 -22.63 18.83
CA LYS A 6 4.85 -22.27 17.63
C LYS A 6 3.38 -22.34 18.02
N LYS A 7 2.75 -21.17 18.22
CA LYS A 7 1.29 -21.07 18.37
C LYS A 7 0.68 -21.65 17.09
N ALA A 8 -0.10 -22.72 17.22
CA ALA A 8 -0.80 -23.32 16.09
C ALA A 8 -1.68 -22.24 15.44
N VAL A 9 -1.39 -21.90 14.18
CA VAL A 9 -2.14 -20.89 13.44
C VAL A 9 -3.36 -21.59 12.85
N ASN A 10 -4.56 -21.16 13.26
CA ASN A 10 -5.82 -21.69 12.74
C ASN A 10 -6.01 -21.27 11.27
N ILE A 11 -6.16 -22.25 10.38
CA ILE A 11 -6.30 -22.04 8.92
C ILE A 11 -7.56 -21.21 8.59
N ALA A 12 -8.62 -21.32 9.39
CA ALA A 12 -9.86 -20.56 9.18
C ALA A 12 -9.69 -19.04 9.41
N ASP A 13 -8.86 -18.64 10.37
CA ASP A 13 -8.54 -17.22 10.63
C ASP A 13 -7.64 -16.61 9.54
N ILE A 14 -6.84 -17.45 8.86
CA ILE A 14 -6.01 -17.03 7.72
C ILE A 14 -6.91 -16.68 6.53
N GLN A 15 -7.97 -17.45 6.28
CA GLN A 15 -8.85 -17.27 5.13
C GLN A 15 -9.74 -16.03 5.26
N SER A 16 -10.32 -15.77 6.44
CA SER A 16 -11.18 -14.59 6.67
C SER A 16 -10.41 -13.26 6.67
N ASN A 17 -9.13 -13.29 7.09
CA ASN A 17 -8.30 -12.08 7.15
C ASN A 17 -7.45 -11.85 5.89
N SER A 18 -7.37 -12.83 4.98
CA SER A 18 -6.51 -12.77 3.76
C SER A 18 -6.79 -11.59 2.84
N GLN A 19 -7.98 -10.99 2.91
CA GLN A 19 -8.37 -9.85 2.08
C GLN A 19 -8.06 -8.50 2.72
N SER A 20 -7.73 -8.45 4.02
CA SER A 20 -7.32 -7.22 4.67
C SER A 20 -5.82 -6.94 4.45
N PHE A 21 -5.41 -5.68 4.57
CA PHE A 21 -4.00 -5.30 4.54
C PHE A 21 -3.19 -6.10 5.57
N GLY A 22 -3.73 -6.30 6.78
CA GLY A 22 -3.08 -7.02 7.87
C GLY A 22 -2.87 -8.49 7.54
N GLY A 23 -3.89 -9.15 6.98
CA GLY A 23 -3.77 -10.55 6.58
C GLY A 23 -2.88 -10.77 5.37
N ARG A 24 -2.83 -9.84 4.42
CA ARG A 24 -1.86 -9.90 3.29
C ARG A 24 -0.43 -9.77 3.78
N ILE A 25 -0.16 -8.82 4.68
CA ILE A 25 1.17 -8.65 5.29
C ILE A 25 1.56 -9.89 6.08
N ARG A 26 0.66 -10.42 6.93
CA ARG A 26 0.89 -11.63 7.71
C ARG A 26 1.18 -12.85 6.84
N THR A 27 0.35 -13.08 5.83
CA THR A 27 0.51 -14.22 4.91
C THR A 27 1.83 -14.12 4.16
N THR A 28 2.17 -12.93 3.66
CA THR A 28 3.43 -12.69 2.96
C THR A 28 4.64 -12.89 3.88
N ARG A 29 4.60 -12.35 5.11
CA ARG A 29 5.65 -12.54 6.12
C ARG A 29 5.88 -14.03 6.42
N ILE A 30 4.81 -14.79 6.65
CA ILE A 30 4.90 -16.23 6.93
C ILE A 30 5.46 -16.98 5.72
N SER A 31 5.04 -16.63 4.49
CA SER A 31 5.57 -17.24 3.26
C SER A 31 7.06 -16.94 3.04
N ALA A 32 7.54 -15.80 3.54
CA ALA A 32 8.96 -15.43 3.56
C ALA A 32 9.72 -16.04 4.76
N ASN A 33 9.05 -16.87 5.58
CA ASN A 33 9.59 -17.50 6.78
C ASN A 33 10.17 -16.50 7.81
N LEU A 34 9.60 -15.30 7.89
CA LEU A 34 10.03 -14.26 8.83
C LEU A 34 9.17 -14.28 10.09
N THR A 35 9.79 -14.08 11.25
CA THR A 35 9.10 -13.74 12.49
C THR A 35 8.68 -12.27 12.49
N ILE A 36 7.74 -11.90 13.39
CA ILE A 36 7.33 -10.51 13.58
C ILE A 36 8.54 -9.61 13.93
N ARG A 37 9.47 -10.11 14.75
CA ARG A 37 10.66 -9.36 15.17
C ARG A 37 11.65 -9.16 14.01
N GLU A 38 11.84 -10.17 13.18
CA GLU A 38 12.71 -10.06 11.99
C GLU A 38 12.12 -9.09 10.98
N LEU A 39 10.83 -9.18 10.66
CA LEU A 39 10.20 -8.20 9.77
C LEU A 39 10.26 -6.78 10.33
N ALA A 40 10.00 -6.62 11.63
CA ALA A 40 10.09 -5.33 12.30
C ALA A 40 11.51 -4.74 12.18
N PHE A 41 12.53 -5.55 12.43
CA PHE A 41 13.92 -5.15 12.28
C PHE A 41 14.26 -4.74 10.84
N LEU A 42 13.89 -5.55 9.84
CA LEU A 42 14.14 -5.28 8.43
C LEU A 42 13.43 -4.00 7.95
N ALA A 43 12.19 -3.79 8.37
CA ALA A 43 11.39 -2.63 7.99
C ALA A 43 11.71 -1.38 8.84
N GLY A 44 12.58 -1.47 9.85
CA GLY A 44 12.85 -0.38 10.79
C GLY A 44 11.59 0.06 11.54
N LEU A 45 10.78 -0.88 12.00
CA LEU A 45 9.54 -0.71 12.76
C LEU A 45 9.64 -1.44 14.11
N SER A 46 8.73 -1.17 15.04
CA SER A 46 8.63 -1.95 16.27
C SER A 46 7.87 -3.27 16.03
N PRO A 47 8.20 -4.35 16.77
CA PRO A 47 7.42 -5.59 16.73
C PRO A 47 5.94 -5.38 17.04
N GLU A 48 5.64 -4.43 17.94
CA GLU A 48 4.27 -4.03 18.29
C GLU A 48 3.54 -3.41 17.10
N ALA A 49 4.22 -2.54 16.33
CA ALA A 49 3.62 -1.94 15.13
C ALA A 49 3.26 -3.00 14.09
N ILE A 50 4.15 -3.95 13.81
CA ILE A 50 3.87 -5.07 12.91
C ILE A 50 2.68 -5.90 13.42
N SER A 51 2.65 -6.20 14.72
CA SER A 51 1.53 -6.93 15.34
C SER A 51 0.20 -6.19 15.19
N MET A 52 0.17 -4.89 15.46
CA MET A 52 -1.04 -4.06 15.29
C MET A 52 -1.51 -4.00 13.84
N ILE A 53 -0.57 -3.91 12.89
CA ILE A 53 -0.88 -3.92 11.45
C ILE A 53 -1.47 -5.28 11.05
N GLU A 54 -0.84 -6.39 11.42
CA GLU A 54 -1.32 -7.73 11.07
C GLU A 54 -2.69 -8.08 11.66
N ASN A 55 -3.01 -7.50 12.82
CA ASN A 55 -4.30 -7.67 13.48
C ASN A 55 -5.37 -6.67 12.99
N GLY A 56 -5.04 -5.78 12.04
CA GLY A 56 -5.96 -4.78 11.50
C GLY A 56 -6.25 -3.60 12.45
N ALA A 57 -5.58 -3.54 13.61
CA ALA A 57 -5.76 -2.45 14.58
C ALA A 57 -5.13 -1.14 14.13
N ASN A 58 -4.18 -1.18 13.19
CA ASN A 58 -3.54 0.01 12.63
C ASN A 58 -3.37 -0.13 11.11
N CYS A 59 -3.92 0.81 10.36
CA CYS A 59 -3.70 0.89 8.91
C CYS A 59 -2.31 1.47 8.63
N PRO A 60 -1.42 0.78 7.90
CA PRO A 60 -0.07 1.27 7.63
C PRO A 60 -0.11 2.56 6.80
N SER A 61 0.67 3.55 7.22
CA SER A 61 0.90 4.75 6.42
C SER A 61 1.62 4.41 5.10
N LEU A 62 1.52 5.26 4.07
CA LEU A 62 2.22 5.03 2.80
C LEU A 62 3.74 4.84 2.97
N PRO A 63 4.47 5.63 3.78
CA PRO A 63 5.88 5.36 4.08
C PRO A 63 6.12 3.98 4.68
N THR A 64 5.30 3.57 5.66
CA THR A 64 5.38 2.25 6.30
C THR A 64 5.16 1.15 5.26
N LEU A 65 4.17 1.33 4.40
CA LEU A 65 3.81 0.36 3.37
C LEU A 65 4.89 0.21 2.31
N ARG A 66 5.60 1.30 1.93
CA ARG A 66 6.79 1.22 1.06
C ARG A 66 7.88 0.34 1.66
N LYS A 67 8.22 0.56 2.94
CA LYS A 67 9.23 -0.27 3.63
C LYS A 67 8.82 -1.73 3.67
N LEU A 68 7.56 -2.02 3.98
CA LEU A 68 7.04 -3.39 4.00
C LEU A 68 7.04 -4.03 2.61
N SER A 69 6.67 -3.26 1.57
CA SER A 69 6.67 -3.69 0.17
C SER A 69 8.08 -4.08 -0.28
N GLU A 70 9.09 -3.28 0.06
CA GLU A 70 10.50 -3.55 -0.23
C GLU A 70 11.00 -4.79 0.53
N CYS A 71 10.73 -4.90 1.83
CA CYS A 71 11.19 -6.04 2.64
C CYS A 71 10.53 -7.37 2.25
N LEU A 72 9.25 -7.33 1.87
CA LEU A 72 8.45 -8.51 1.55
C LEU A 72 8.45 -8.84 0.05
N SER A 73 9.11 -8.03 -0.78
CA SER A 73 9.16 -8.17 -2.24
C SER A 73 7.77 -8.34 -2.87
N LYS A 74 6.80 -7.56 -2.39
CA LYS A 74 5.43 -7.52 -2.93
C LYS A 74 5.05 -6.12 -3.38
N PRO A 75 4.24 -5.98 -4.44
CA PRO A 75 3.77 -4.67 -4.87
C PRO A 75 3.02 -3.95 -3.76
N ILE A 76 3.20 -2.63 -3.70
CA ILE A 76 2.58 -1.80 -2.67
C ILE A 76 1.04 -1.83 -2.75
N TRP A 77 0.47 -1.86 -3.96
CA TRP A 77 -0.97 -1.98 -4.16
C TRP A 77 -1.56 -3.24 -3.55
N TYR A 78 -0.83 -4.35 -3.64
CA TYR A 78 -1.26 -5.62 -3.09
C TYR A 78 -1.27 -5.54 -1.56
N LEU A 79 -0.19 -5.08 -0.93
CA LEU A 79 -0.15 -4.98 0.53
C LEU A 79 -1.13 -3.91 1.08
N GLY A 80 -1.40 -2.86 0.31
CA GLY A 80 -2.29 -1.76 0.67
C GLY A 80 -3.78 -2.01 0.39
N CYS A 81 -4.13 -3.12 -0.26
CA CYS A 81 -5.49 -3.40 -0.75
C CYS A 81 -6.05 -2.25 -1.62
N PHE A 82 -5.22 -1.67 -2.49
CA PHE A 82 -5.63 -0.50 -3.25
C PHE A 82 -6.54 -0.83 -4.45
N GLU A 83 -6.72 -2.11 -4.79
CA GLU A 83 -7.66 -2.53 -5.84
C GLU A 83 -9.12 -2.12 -5.54
N ASP A 84 -9.47 -2.00 -4.27
CA ASP A 84 -10.81 -1.63 -3.81
C ASP A 84 -11.04 -0.10 -3.82
N MET A 85 -10.02 0.69 -4.18
CA MET A 85 -10.17 2.14 -4.32
C MET A 85 -11.07 2.50 -5.52
N PRO A 86 -11.89 3.57 -5.39
CA PRO A 86 -12.77 4.02 -6.47
C PRO A 86 -11.99 4.46 -7.71
N GLU A 87 -12.67 4.40 -8.86
CA GLU A 87 -12.17 4.86 -10.16
C GLU A 87 -13.20 5.71 -10.92
N ASP A 88 -14.26 6.17 -10.24
CA ASP A 88 -15.41 6.85 -10.86
C ASP A 88 -15.00 8.15 -11.53
N THR A 89 -14.22 8.98 -10.83
CA THR A 89 -13.71 10.23 -11.38
C THR A 89 -12.27 10.10 -11.89
N LEU A 90 -11.81 11.13 -12.62
CA LEU A 90 -10.39 11.27 -12.94
C LEU A 90 -9.54 11.39 -11.65
N GLY A 91 -10.02 12.15 -10.66
CA GLY A 91 -9.36 12.32 -9.37
C GLY A 91 -9.17 11.00 -8.63
N ASP A 92 -10.18 10.13 -8.67
CA ASP A 92 -10.16 8.81 -8.04
C ASP A 92 -9.13 7.91 -8.74
N ARG A 93 -9.15 7.87 -10.07
CA ARG A 93 -8.14 7.14 -10.88
C ARG A 93 -6.72 7.64 -10.65
N VAL A 94 -6.50 8.96 -10.61
CA VAL A 94 -5.19 9.55 -10.34
C VAL A 94 -4.72 9.20 -8.94
N LYS A 95 -5.61 9.29 -7.94
CA LYS A 95 -5.30 8.93 -6.56
C LYS A 95 -4.94 7.44 -6.46
N LYS A 96 -5.75 6.55 -7.03
CA LYS A 96 -5.51 5.11 -7.06
C LYS A 96 -4.19 4.78 -7.74
N ALA A 97 -3.92 5.35 -8.92
CA ALA A 97 -2.66 5.18 -9.64
C ALA A 97 -1.47 5.64 -8.81
N ARG A 98 -1.58 6.78 -8.11
CA ARG A 98 -0.52 7.26 -7.21
C ARG A 98 -0.21 6.23 -6.11
N TYR A 99 -1.24 5.65 -5.50
CA TYR A 99 -1.07 4.60 -4.51
C TYR A 99 -0.49 3.31 -5.10
N TYR A 100 -0.83 2.96 -6.34
CA TYR A 100 -0.25 1.82 -7.06
C TYR A 100 1.24 1.97 -7.32
N HIS A 101 1.68 3.17 -7.70
CA HIS A 101 3.10 3.50 -7.82
C HIS A 101 3.81 3.59 -6.46
N GLY A 102 3.06 3.78 -5.38
CA GLY A 102 3.59 4.04 -4.05
C GLY A 102 4.16 5.45 -3.88
N TYR A 103 3.69 6.41 -4.67
CA TYR A 103 4.20 7.77 -4.69
C TYR A 103 3.55 8.65 -3.62
N PHE A 104 4.39 9.49 -3.00
CA PHE A 104 3.96 10.68 -2.29
C PHE A 104 3.37 11.70 -3.26
N ILE A 105 2.58 12.64 -2.73
CA ILE A 105 2.00 13.73 -3.54
C ILE A 105 3.10 14.48 -4.31
N GLU A 106 4.23 14.76 -3.67
CA GLU A 106 5.37 15.45 -4.31
C GLU A 106 5.97 14.65 -5.48
N GLU A 107 6.15 13.34 -5.30
CA GLU A 107 6.71 12.45 -6.34
C GLU A 107 5.76 12.35 -7.53
N ALA A 108 4.47 12.19 -7.27
CA ALA A 108 3.44 12.12 -8.31
C ALA A 108 3.27 13.45 -9.03
N ALA A 109 3.29 14.58 -8.31
CA ALA A 109 3.20 15.91 -8.90
C ALA A 109 4.40 16.20 -9.81
N LYS A 110 5.61 15.82 -9.38
CA LYS A 110 6.83 15.89 -10.20
C LYS A 110 6.72 15.03 -11.46
N HIS A 111 6.20 13.81 -11.34
CA HIS A 111 5.99 12.91 -12.47
C HIS A 111 5.00 13.50 -13.49
N LEU A 112 3.87 14.02 -12.99
CA LEU A 112 2.82 14.66 -13.81
C LEU A 112 3.20 16.06 -14.31
N ARG A 113 4.31 16.64 -13.82
CA ARG A 113 4.77 18.00 -14.10
C ARG A 113 3.70 19.06 -13.74
N VAL A 114 3.08 18.88 -12.58
CA VAL A 114 2.06 19.77 -12.03
C VAL A 114 2.48 20.25 -10.64
N ASP A 115 1.83 21.31 -10.18
CA ASP A 115 1.98 21.76 -8.81
C ASP A 115 1.32 20.75 -7.83
N PRO A 116 1.97 20.41 -6.69
CA PRO A 116 1.43 19.48 -5.69
C PRO A 116 0.01 19.82 -5.19
N ARG A 117 -0.32 21.13 -5.11
CA ARG A 117 -1.66 21.59 -4.73
C ARG A 117 -2.68 21.28 -5.82
N SER A 118 -2.29 21.38 -7.09
CA SER A 118 -3.15 21.00 -8.22
C SER A 118 -3.49 19.52 -8.17
N LEU A 119 -2.49 18.67 -7.99
CA LEU A 119 -2.70 17.22 -7.82
C LEU A 119 -3.60 16.92 -6.60
N THR A 120 -3.35 17.57 -5.47
CA THR A 120 -4.19 17.43 -4.27
C THR A 120 -5.65 17.84 -4.51
N ASN A 121 -5.89 18.88 -5.31
CA ASN A 121 -7.24 19.31 -5.66
C ASN A 121 -7.93 18.32 -6.60
N TRP A 122 -7.19 17.71 -7.55
CA TRP A 122 -7.71 16.67 -8.42
C TRP A 122 -8.12 15.43 -7.62
N GLU A 123 -7.27 14.93 -6.73
CA GLU A 123 -7.58 13.75 -5.89
C GLU A 123 -8.72 13.98 -4.89
N LYS A 124 -9.04 15.24 -4.59
CA LYS A 124 -10.19 15.63 -3.76
C LYS A 124 -11.43 15.96 -4.59
N ASN A 125 -11.38 15.75 -5.91
CA ASN A 125 -12.45 16.07 -6.86
C ASN A 125 -12.90 17.54 -6.79
N ARG A 126 -12.01 18.46 -6.38
CA ARG A 126 -12.30 19.91 -6.29
C ARG A 126 -12.15 20.61 -7.63
N THR A 127 -11.25 20.12 -8.46
CA THR A 127 -11.00 20.61 -9.81
C THR A 127 -10.70 19.44 -10.72
N THR A 128 -10.97 19.59 -12.02
CA THR A 128 -10.53 18.65 -13.04
C THR A 128 -9.25 19.14 -13.72
N THR A 129 -8.51 18.24 -14.35
CA THR A 129 -7.36 18.60 -15.17
C THR A 129 -7.79 19.24 -16.48
N SER A 130 -6.96 20.13 -17.04
CA SER A 130 -7.17 20.67 -18.39
C SER A 130 -6.57 19.74 -19.45
N ASN A 131 -7.00 19.89 -20.71
CA ASN A 131 -6.48 19.12 -21.85
C ASN A 131 -4.94 19.17 -21.99
N LYS A 132 -4.28 20.18 -21.41
CA LYS A 132 -2.83 20.32 -21.39
C LYS A 132 -2.12 19.13 -20.72
N TYR A 133 -2.72 18.53 -19.70
CA TYR A 133 -2.07 17.48 -18.88
C TYR A 133 -2.63 16.08 -19.16
N ILE A 134 -3.54 15.94 -20.13
CA ILE A 134 -4.30 14.70 -20.32
C ILE A 134 -3.40 13.52 -20.71
N ASN A 135 -2.36 13.77 -21.51
CA ASN A 135 -1.43 12.74 -21.95
C ASN A 135 -0.60 12.20 -20.78
N GLN A 136 -0.06 13.09 -19.94
CA GLN A 136 0.72 12.69 -18.75
C GLN A 136 -0.17 11.95 -17.75
N VAL A 137 -1.42 12.41 -17.57
CA VAL A 137 -2.37 11.73 -16.69
C VAL A 137 -2.70 10.33 -17.23
N ASN A 138 -2.97 10.19 -18.53
CA ASN A 138 -3.27 8.90 -19.16
C ASN A 138 -2.10 7.91 -19.04
N GLU A 139 -0.87 8.39 -19.25
CA GLU A 139 0.33 7.57 -19.03
C GLU A 139 0.45 7.14 -17.57
N PHE A 140 0.25 8.07 -16.64
CA PHE A 140 0.36 7.84 -15.20
C PHE A 140 -0.66 6.81 -14.69
N ILE A 141 -1.92 6.91 -15.13
CA ILE A 141 -2.99 5.98 -14.73
C ILE A 141 -2.91 4.62 -15.45
N SER A 142 -2.08 4.48 -16.48
CA SER A 142 -1.95 3.22 -17.23
C SER A 142 -1.56 2.02 -16.35
N ILE A 143 -0.94 2.26 -15.19
CA ILE A 143 -0.61 1.21 -14.21
C ILE A 143 -1.84 0.45 -13.69
N LEU A 144 -3.03 1.06 -13.74
CA LEU A 144 -4.26 0.44 -13.28
C LEU A 144 -4.78 -0.66 -14.22
N TYR A 145 -4.26 -0.70 -15.45
CA TYR A 145 -4.75 -1.57 -16.53
C TYR A 145 -3.67 -2.51 -17.09
N ARG A 146 -2.57 -2.70 -16.36
CA ARG A 146 -1.48 -3.64 -16.70
C ARG A 146 -1.61 -4.93 -15.91
#